data_AF-A0A1E7F5T0-F1
#
_entry.id   AF-A0A1E7F5T0-F1
#
_cell.length_a   1.000
_cell.length_b   1.000
_cell.length_c   1.000
_cell.angle_alpha   90.00
_cell.angle_beta   90.00
_cell.angle_gamma   90.00
#
_symmetry.space_group_name_H-M   'P 1'
#
loop_
_entity.id
_entity.type
_entity.pdbx_description
1 polymer ?
#
loop_
_entity_poly.entity_id
_entity_poly.type
_entity_poly.pdbx_seq_one_letter_code
_entity_poly.pdbx_strand_id
1 'polypeptide(L)'
;MGKNKEDKNGGRVQSKSKKGGGTRVQSKKGHRQHTRKGDVEDIGEGERDVRRRNEEISTTTRTTAATSDANGDILVCGEINNGGENPPPVVINPLKGLHLRMWDFEQCDPKRCTGAKLARRGILERMPLKTNFRGIVLSPEAKVPVSPADIQILENSGLSLIDCSWARLKEIPFKQMSSGHHRLLPFMVAANSVNYGRPFKLTCAEAAAATLYICGKEDAARELMKEFAYGEEFFHLNREVLDIYASC
;
A
#
# COMPACT_ATOMS: atom_id res chain seq x y z
N MET A 1 64.20 34.16 23.50
CA MET A 1 65.38 34.03 22.61
C MET A 1 65.15 32.92 21.59
N GLY A 2 65.42 33.18 20.29
CA GLY A 2 65.68 32.17 19.24
C GLY A 2 64.43 31.59 18.54
N LYS A 3 63.89 32.22 17.49
CA LYS A 3 64.26 32.15 16.04
C LYS A 3 63.75 30.91 15.28
N ASN A 4 62.75 31.16 14.43
CA ASN A 4 62.52 30.76 13.03
C ASN A 4 63.26 29.56 12.43
N LYS A 5 62.51 28.78 11.63
CA LYS A 5 62.80 28.59 10.19
C LYS A 5 61.53 28.23 9.41
N GLU A 6 61.19 29.10 8.46
CA GLU A 6 60.42 28.81 7.25
C GLU A 6 61.22 27.83 6.38
N ASP A 7 60.54 27.05 5.54
CA ASP A 7 61.02 26.82 4.17
C ASP A 7 59.83 26.68 3.20
N LYS A 8 59.96 27.43 2.10
CA LYS A 8 59.07 27.58 0.96
C LYS A 8 59.55 26.68 -0.19
N ASN A 9 58.63 26.13 -0.98
CA ASN A 9 58.66 26.04 -2.46
C ASN A 9 57.45 25.21 -2.91
N GLY A 10 56.64 25.57 -3.91
CA GLY A 10 56.92 26.38 -5.09
C GLY A 10 57.01 25.45 -6.31
N GLY A 11 55.95 25.33 -7.11
CA GLY A 11 55.94 24.46 -8.30
C GLY A 11 54.65 24.54 -9.12
N ARG A 12 54.51 25.59 -9.92
CA ARG A 12 53.51 25.79 -10.99
C ARG A 12 53.98 25.08 -12.28
N VAL A 13 53.05 24.72 -13.18
CA VAL A 13 53.08 25.03 -14.66
C VAL A 13 52.37 23.96 -15.55
N GLN A 14 51.32 24.46 -16.26
CA GLN A 14 50.85 24.21 -17.65
C GLN A 14 50.38 22.80 -18.09
N SER A 15 49.11 22.61 -18.44
CA SER A 15 48.40 22.95 -19.71
C SER A 15 48.78 22.09 -20.92
N LYS A 16 47.81 21.40 -21.52
CA LYS A 16 47.78 21.05 -22.95
C LYS A 16 46.35 20.74 -23.42
N SER A 17 45.88 21.56 -24.34
CA SER A 17 44.68 21.41 -25.17
C SER A 17 44.95 20.52 -26.39
N LYS A 18 43.92 19.83 -26.92
CA LYS A 18 43.69 19.41 -28.33
C LYS A 18 42.20 19.02 -28.43
N LYS A 19 41.28 19.76 -29.09
CA LYS A 19 41.00 20.07 -30.52
C LYS A 19 40.59 18.89 -31.42
N GLY A 20 39.40 19.04 -32.04
CA GLY A 20 38.98 18.55 -33.37
C GLY A 20 37.91 17.45 -33.33
N GLY A 21 36.79 17.43 -34.07
CA GLY A 21 36.18 18.29 -35.12
C GLY A 21 34.66 17.97 -35.19
N GLY A 22 33.74 18.86 -35.60
CA GLY A 22 33.32 19.12 -37.00
C GLY A 22 32.54 17.93 -37.61
N THR A 23 31.35 17.98 -38.24
CA THR A 23 30.62 19.07 -38.92
C THR A 23 29.19 18.57 -39.30
N ARG A 24 28.15 19.42 -39.13
CA ARG A 24 27.02 19.79 -40.05
C ARG A 24 26.41 18.70 -40.99
N VAL A 25 25.08 18.55 -41.14
CA VAL A 25 24.24 19.23 -42.18
C VAL A 25 22.76 18.74 -42.18
N GLN A 26 21.81 19.71 -42.24
CA GLN A 26 20.47 19.83 -42.90
C GLN A 26 19.37 18.75 -42.74
N SER A 27 18.15 19.06 -42.27
CA SER A 27 17.00 19.80 -42.89
C SER A 27 16.24 19.08 -44.02
N LYS A 28 14.92 18.85 -43.82
CA LYS A 28 13.76 18.98 -44.75
C LYS A 28 12.48 18.45 -44.03
N LYS A 29 11.42 19.26 -43.80
CA LYS A 29 10.20 19.45 -44.64
C LYS A 29 9.62 18.11 -45.13
N GLY A 30 8.34 17.75 -44.99
CA GLY A 30 7.08 18.39 -44.60
C GLY A 30 5.92 17.57 -45.22
N HIS A 31 4.67 17.94 -44.90
CA HIS A 31 3.40 17.54 -45.55
C HIS A 31 2.91 16.09 -45.33
N ARG A 32 1.61 15.76 -45.34
CA ARG A 32 0.32 16.44 -45.17
C ARG A 32 -0.70 15.28 -45.22
N GLN A 33 -1.83 15.47 -44.54
CA GLN A 33 -3.00 14.59 -44.44
C GLN A 33 -3.39 13.87 -45.73
N HIS A 34 -3.89 12.64 -45.58
CA HIS A 34 -4.91 12.09 -46.49
C HIS A 34 -6.06 11.49 -45.67
N THR A 35 -7.18 12.20 -45.70
CA THR A 35 -8.53 11.73 -45.39
C THR A 35 -8.98 10.72 -46.42
N ARG A 36 -9.65 9.63 -46.00
CA ARG A 36 -10.65 8.93 -46.80
C ARG A 36 -11.87 8.61 -45.94
N LYS A 37 -13.02 9.00 -46.49
CA LYS A 37 -14.41 8.73 -46.08
C LYS A 37 -14.86 7.36 -46.58
N GLY A 38 -15.92 6.82 -45.96
CA GLY A 38 -16.76 5.69 -46.41
C GLY A 38 -16.28 4.37 -45.79
N ASP A 39 -17.09 3.53 -45.14
CA ASP A 39 -18.52 3.28 -45.38
C ASP A 39 -19.30 2.93 -44.10
N VAL A 40 -20.60 3.19 -44.18
CA VAL A 40 -21.64 2.91 -43.20
C VAL A 40 -22.06 1.44 -43.35
N GLU A 41 -21.96 0.66 -42.29
CA GLU A 41 -22.78 -0.56 -42.13
C GLU A 41 -23.40 -0.58 -40.73
N ASP A 42 -24.71 -0.78 -40.77
CA ASP A 42 -25.70 -0.81 -39.71
C ASP A 42 -25.90 -2.27 -39.28
N ILE A 43 -25.74 -2.56 -37.99
CA ILE A 43 -26.40 -3.70 -37.32
C ILE A 43 -26.34 -3.47 -35.80
N GLY A 44 -27.52 -3.24 -35.24
CA GLY A 44 -27.75 -3.10 -33.81
C GLY A 44 -27.82 -4.43 -33.05
N GLU A 45 -28.19 -4.26 -31.78
CA GLU A 45 -28.53 -5.26 -30.76
C GLU A 45 -27.38 -5.70 -29.83
N GLY A 46 -27.19 -4.92 -28.75
CA GLY A 46 -26.37 -5.33 -27.60
C GLY A 46 -26.64 -4.61 -26.28
N GLU A 47 -27.64 -3.71 -26.22
CA GLU A 47 -27.89 -2.85 -25.04
C GLU A 47 -29.23 -3.18 -24.34
N ARG A 48 -29.46 -4.46 -24.02
CA ARG A 48 -30.66 -4.88 -23.24
C ARG A 48 -30.39 -5.74 -22.01
N ASP A 49 -29.14 -5.87 -21.54
CA ASP A 49 -28.84 -6.83 -20.46
C ASP A 49 -28.10 -6.28 -19.22
N VAL A 50 -28.01 -4.95 -19.07
CA VAL A 50 -27.38 -4.32 -17.87
C VAL A 50 -28.38 -3.56 -17.00
N ARG A 51 -29.59 -3.27 -17.50
CA ARG A 51 -30.61 -2.49 -16.77
C ARG A 51 -31.56 -3.32 -15.91
N ARG A 52 -31.57 -4.65 -16.02
CA ARG A 52 -32.49 -5.51 -15.26
C ARG A 52 -31.98 -5.90 -13.87
N ARG A 53 -30.75 -5.53 -13.50
CA ARG A 53 -30.14 -5.88 -12.20
C ARG A 53 -30.16 -4.74 -11.17
N ASN A 54 -30.60 -3.54 -11.55
CA ASN A 54 -30.52 -2.33 -10.70
C ASN A 54 -31.88 -1.83 -10.16
N GLU A 55 -33.00 -2.52 -10.40
CA GLU A 55 -34.31 -2.13 -9.86
C GLU A 55 -34.79 -2.96 -8.64
N GLU A 56 -34.05 -3.99 -8.22
CA GLU A 56 -34.37 -4.75 -6.99
C GLU A 56 -33.63 -4.26 -5.73
N ILE A 57 -32.82 -3.19 -5.82
CA ILE A 57 -32.05 -2.64 -4.67
C ILE A 57 -32.68 -1.31 -4.16
N SER A 58 -33.94 -1.03 -4.45
CA SER A 58 -34.57 0.27 -4.10
C SER A 58 -35.57 0.23 -2.93
N THR A 59 -35.86 -0.91 -2.30
CA THR A 59 -36.82 -0.94 -1.19
C THR A 59 -36.37 -1.85 -0.06
N THR A 60 -35.62 -1.30 0.89
CA THR A 60 -35.83 -1.44 2.34
C THR A 60 -34.66 -0.78 3.07
N THR A 61 -34.86 0.47 3.47
CA THR A 61 -34.06 1.10 4.52
C THR A 61 -34.45 0.43 5.84
N ARG A 62 -33.56 -0.36 6.47
CA ARG A 62 -33.66 -0.69 7.89
C ARG A 62 -32.28 -0.66 8.55
N THR A 63 -32.17 0.22 9.54
CA THR A 63 -31.08 0.34 10.49
C THR A 63 -30.91 -0.99 11.24
N THR A 64 -29.78 -1.68 11.08
CA THR A 64 -29.42 -2.84 11.87
C THR A 64 -28.40 -2.42 12.94
N ALA A 65 -28.65 -2.79 14.19
CA ALA A 65 -27.71 -2.59 15.29
C ALA A 65 -26.71 -3.75 15.32
N ALA A 66 -25.43 -3.45 15.09
CA ALA A 66 -24.33 -4.41 15.25
C ALA A 66 -23.80 -4.34 16.68
N THR A 67 -23.60 -5.49 17.31
CA THR A 67 -22.93 -5.61 18.61
C THR A 67 -21.77 -6.58 18.50
N SER A 68 -20.60 -6.23 19.05
CA SER A 68 -19.43 -7.10 19.10
C SER A 68 -19.47 -8.00 20.35
N ASP A 69 -19.00 -9.24 20.22
CA ASP A 69 -18.77 -10.12 21.36
C ASP A 69 -17.38 -9.91 21.99
N ALA A 70 -17.08 -10.66 23.06
CA ALA A 70 -15.83 -10.55 23.81
C ALA A 70 -14.56 -10.96 23.03
N ASN A 71 -14.70 -11.56 21.84
CA ASN A 71 -13.62 -11.92 20.93
C ASN A 71 -13.54 -10.96 19.71
N GLY A 72 -14.48 -10.02 19.62
CA GLY A 72 -14.58 -9.01 18.58
C GLY A 72 -15.11 -9.56 17.26
N ASP A 73 -15.91 -10.61 17.28
CA ASP A 73 -16.66 -11.09 16.12
C ASP A 73 -17.95 -10.26 15.95
N ILE A 74 -18.31 -9.95 14.70
CA ILE A 74 -19.53 -9.20 14.38
C ILE A 74 -20.72 -10.18 14.31
N LEU A 75 -21.65 -10.05 15.24
CA LEU A 75 -22.94 -10.76 15.22
C LEU A 75 -24.00 -9.94 14.47
N VAL A 76 -24.59 -10.53 13.43
CA VAL A 76 -25.76 -9.97 12.73
C VAL A 76 -27.00 -10.74 13.14
N CYS A 77 -27.90 -10.10 13.89
CA CYS A 77 -29.19 -10.67 14.25
C CYS A 77 -30.20 -10.48 13.10
N GLY A 78 -30.60 -11.57 12.44
CA GLY A 78 -31.67 -11.56 11.43
C GLY A 78 -33.08 -11.53 12.05
N GLU A 79 -34.06 -11.00 11.31
CA GLU A 79 -35.47 -10.99 11.72
C GLU A 79 -36.04 -12.41 11.84
N ILE A 80 -36.71 -12.67 12.97
CA ILE A 80 -37.29 -13.97 13.34
C ILE A 80 -38.48 -14.33 12.44
N ASN A 81 -38.35 -15.38 11.63
CA ASN A 81 -39.48 -16.12 11.07
C ASN A 81 -39.54 -17.52 11.69
N ASN A 82 -40.73 -17.88 12.19
CA ASN A 82 -41.01 -19.06 12.99
C ASN A 82 -40.55 -20.38 12.33
N GLY A 83 -39.90 -21.24 13.12
CA GLY A 83 -39.80 -22.69 12.86
C GLY A 83 -38.65 -23.12 11.96
N GLY A 84 -37.42 -23.12 12.50
CA GLY A 84 -36.25 -23.74 11.90
C GLY A 84 -35.05 -23.46 12.79
N GLU A 85 -34.22 -24.48 13.06
CA GLU A 85 -32.97 -24.32 13.81
C GLU A 85 -32.22 -23.09 13.29
N ASN A 86 -31.95 -22.12 14.17
CA ASN A 86 -31.15 -20.95 13.81
C ASN A 86 -29.83 -21.47 13.22
N PRO A 87 -29.47 -21.13 11.96
CA PRO A 87 -28.14 -21.47 11.46
C PRO A 87 -27.12 -20.89 12.43
N PRO A 88 -26.03 -21.61 12.72
CA PRO A 88 -25.00 -21.10 13.63
C PRO A 88 -24.53 -19.72 13.14
N PRO A 89 -24.25 -18.78 14.05
CA PRO A 89 -23.83 -17.44 13.68
C PRO A 89 -22.66 -17.54 12.69
N VAL A 90 -22.82 -16.90 11.53
CA VAL A 90 -21.77 -16.87 10.50
C VAL A 90 -20.66 -15.97 11.04
N VAL A 91 -19.58 -16.57 11.53
CA VAL A 91 -18.36 -15.83 11.90
C VAL A 91 -17.72 -15.31 10.61
N ILE A 92 -17.92 -14.03 10.31
CA ILE A 92 -17.29 -13.37 9.17
C ILE A 92 -15.90 -12.94 9.61
N ASN A 93 -14.86 -13.69 9.22
CA ASN A 93 -13.47 -13.25 9.40
C ASN A 93 -13.19 -12.09 8.42
N PRO A 94 -12.95 -10.85 8.88
CA PRO A 94 -12.75 -9.68 8.02
C PRO A 94 -11.49 -9.76 7.14
N LEU A 95 -10.52 -10.60 7.50
CA LEU A 95 -9.30 -10.83 6.73
C LEU A 95 -9.49 -11.85 5.60
N LYS A 96 -10.62 -12.56 5.56
CA LYS A 96 -10.85 -13.61 4.57
C LYS A 96 -10.90 -13.02 3.16
N GLY A 97 -10.10 -13.59 2.26
CA GLY A 97 -10.00 -13.15 0.86
C GLY A 97 -8.97 -12.04 0.63
N LEU A 98 -8.39 -11.47 1.68
CA LEU A 98 -7.28 -10.53 1.55
C LEU A 98 -5.95 -11.28 1.53
N HIS A 99 -5.19 -11.10 0.45
CA HIS A 99 -3.84 -11.65 0.34
C HIS A 99 -2.83 -10.67 0.93
N LEU A 100 -2.42 -10.89 2.18
CA LEU A 100 -1.40 -10.07 2.82
C LEU A 100 -0.05 -10.82 2.78
N ARG A 101 0.98 -10.15 2.26
CA ARG A 101 2.31 -10.72 2.06
C ARG A 101 3.42 -9.79 2.55
N MET A 102 4.62 -10.31 2.69
CA MET A 102 5.79 -9.49 2.95
C MET A 102 7.08 -10.08 2.39
N TRP A 103 7.99 -9.23 1.95
CA TRP A 103 9.40 -9.58 1.82
C TRP A 103 10.07 -9.41 3.20
N ASP A 104 10.57 -10.52 3.74
CA ASP A 104 11.27 -10.55 5.03
C ASP A 104 12.78 -10.53 4.77
N PHE A 105 13.46 -9.49 5.25
CA PHE A 105 14.91 -9.35 5.13
C PHE A 105 15.67 -9.84 6.38
N GLU A 106 14.96 -10.34 7.39
CA GLU A 106 15.52 -10.88 8.63
C GLU A 106 16.51 -9.92 9.32
N GLN A 107 16.30 -8.61 9.15
CA GLN A 107 17.15 -7.56 9.73
C GLN A 107 16.77 -7.21 11.18
N CYS A 108 15.58 -7.62 11.61
CA CYS A 108 15.00 -7.34 12.91
C CYS A 108 14.98 -8.61 13.76
N ASP A 109 14.98 -8.46 15.09
CA ASP A 109 14.72 -9.59 16.01
C ASP A 109 13.31 -10.17 15.73
N PRO A 110 13.19 -11.46 15.32
CA PRO A 110 11.90 -12.07 14.99
C PRO A 110 10.87 -12.08 16.13
N LYS A 111 11.32 -11.94 17.38
CA LYS A 111 10.44 -11.84 18.56
C LYS A 111 9.80 -10.47 18.69
N ARG A 112 10.49 -9.41 18.24
CA ARG A 112 10.04 -8.02 18.30
C ARG A 112 9.44 -7.53 17.00
N CYS A 113 9.78 -8.17 15.88
CA CYS A 113 9.26 -7.78 14.58
C CYS A 113 7.75 -8.06 14.48
N THR A 114 7.00 -7.01 14.14
CA THR A 114 5.55 -7.06 13.98
C THR A 114 5.15 -7.82 12.71
N GLY A 115 5.89 -7.68 11.62
CA GLY A 115 5.72 -8.47 10.39
C GLY A 115 5.94 -9.96 10.66
N ALA A 116 7.06 -10.30 11.29
CA ALA A 116 7.34 -11.68 11.70
C ALA A 116 6.28 -12.26 12.66
N LYS A 117 5.69 -11.44 13.53
CA LYS A 117 4.58 -11.85 14.41
C LYS A 117 3.33 -12.19 13.61
N LEU A 118 2.89 -11.31 12.71
CA LEU A 118 1.74 -11.54 11.84
C LEU A 118 1.94 -12.78 10.95
N ALA A 119 3.17 -13.02 10.49
CA ALA A 119 3.49 -14.24 9.74
C ALA A 119 3.39 -15.51 10.58
N ARG A 120 3.82 -15.46 11.86
CA ARG A 120 3.63 -16.59 12.80
C ARG A 120 2.16 -16.88 13.10
N ARG A 121 1.29 -15.88 12.96
CA ARG A 121 -0.18 -16.01 13.11
C ARG A 121 -0.90 -16.46 11.85
N GLY A 122 -0.19 -16.58 10.72
CA GLY A 122 -0.80 -16.93 9.44
C GLY A 122 -1.58 -15.78 8.78
N ILE A 123 -1.47 -14.55 9.29
CA ILE A 123 -2.12 -13.36 8.71
C ILE A 123 -1.30 -12.84 7.52
N LEU A 124 0.03 -12.86 7.63
CA LEU A 124 0.96 -12.49 6.56
C LEU A 124 1.70 -13.70 5.99
N GLU A 125 1.83 -13.78 4.68
CA GLU A 125 2.67 -14.78 4.00
C GLU A 125 4.06 -14.20 3.68
N ARG A 126 5.13 -14.90 4.06
CA ARG A 126 6.50 -14.52 3.67
C ARG A 126 6.75 -14.86 2.22
N MET A 127 7.38 -13.94 1.49
CA MET A 127 7.79 -14.14 0.10
C MET A 127 9.31 -14.10 -0.06
N PRO A 128 9.88 -15.01 -0.87
CA PRO A 128 11.25 -14.88 -1.36
C PRO A 128 11.44 -13.59 -2.18
N LEU A 129 12.66 -13.04 -2.18
CA LEU A 129 12.99 -11.79 -2.87
C LEU A 129 12.71 -11.80 -4.38
N LYS A 130 12.78 -12.97 -5.03
CA LYS A 130 12.54 -13.12 -6.47
C LYS A 130 11.07 -13.32 -6.83
N THR A 131 10.18 -13.38 -5.84
CA THR A 131 8.76 -13.57 -6.07
C THR A 131 8.13 -12.25 -6.50
N ASN A 132 7.53 -12.26 -7.69
CA ASN A 132 6.76 -11.13 -8.17
C ASN A 132 5.45 -11.00 -7.39
N PHE A 133 5.10 -9.76 -7.03
CA PHE A 133 3.83 -9.41 -6.43
C PHE A 133 3.10 -8.41 -7.32
N ARG A 134 1.80 -8.63 -7.56
CA ARG A 134 1.00 -7.78 -8.46
C ARG A 134 0.09 -6.80 -7.72
N GLY A 135 -0.06 -6.94 -6.40
CA GLY A 135 -0.89 -6.06 -5.59
C GLY A 135 -0.18 -4.78 -5.18
N ILE A 136 -0.69 -4.16 -4.11
CA ILE A 136 -0.14 -2.94 -3.52
C ILE A 136 1.18 -3.29 -2.81
N VAL A 137 2.24 -2.52 -3.06
CA VAL A 137 3.51 -2.66 -2.35
C VAL A 137 3.78 -1.39 -1.57
N LEU A 138 3.82 -1.48 -0.23
CA LEU A 138 4.23 -0.32 0.57
C LEU A 138 5.74 -0.15 0.48
N SER A 139 6.16 1.01 -0.02
CA SER A 139 7.57 1.33 -0.20
C SER A 139 7.85 2.78 0.20
N PRO A 140 8.92 3.04 0.98
CA PRO A 140 9.33 4.41 1.30
C PRO A 140 9.87 5.17 0.07
N GLU A 141 10.19 4.47 -1.04
CA GLU A 141 10.65 5.08 -2.29
C GLU A 141 9.51 5.39 -3.27
N ALA A 142 8.27 4.98 -2.94
CA ALA A 142 7.12 5.23 -3.78
C ALA A 142 6.77 6.73 -3.82
N LYS A 143 6.18 7.17 -4.94
CA LYS A 143 5.77 8.57 -5.15
C LYS A 143 4.26 8.79 -5.05
N VAL A 144 3.49 7.73 -5.27
CA VAL A 144 2.03 7.78 -5.27
C VAL A 144 1.55 7.35 -3.87
N PRO A 145 0.83 8.19 -3.13
CA PRO A 145 0.32 7.79 -1.82
C PRO A 145 -0.78 6.72 -1.96
N VAL A 146 -0.96 5.90 -0.92
CA VAL A 146 -2.15 5.04 -0.79
C VAL A 146 -3.40 5.92 -0.79
N SER A 147 -4.45 5.49 -1.49
CA SER A 147 -5.75 6.16 -1.55
C SER A 147 -6.90 5.16 -1.66
N PRO A 148 -8.16 5.57 -1.43
CA PRO A 148 -9.33 4.71 -1.63
C PRO A 148 -9.43 4.08 -3.04
N ALA A 149 -8.85 4.74 -4.05
CA ALA A 149 -8.77 4.21 -5.43
C ALA A 149 -8.01 2.88 -5.54
N ASP A 150 -7.21 2.51 -4.54
CA ASP A 150 -6.43 1.28 -4.54
C ASP A 150 -7.25 0.04 -4.13
N ILE A 151 -8.53 0.21 -3.71
CA ILE A 151 -9.39 -0.89 -3.22
C ILE A 151 -9.50 -2.06 -4.20
N GLN A 152 -9.63 -1.80 -5.50
CA GLN A 152 -9.75 -2.86 -6.51
C GLN A 152 -8.45 -3.66 -6.64
N ILE A 153 -7.29 -3.03 -6.46
CA ILE A 153 -5.99 -3.71 -6.51
C ILE A 153 -5.83 -4.55 -5.24
N LEU A 154 -6.21 -3.99 -4.09
CA LEU A 154 -6.17 -4.67 -2.79
C LEU A 154 -7.02 -5.95 -2.81
N GLU A 155 -8.26 -5.88 -3.29
CA GLU A 155 -9.17 -7.04 -3.33
C GLU A 155 -8.72 -8.12 -4.32
N ASN A 156 -8.23 -7.72 -5.50
CA ASN A 156 -7.86 -8.68 -6.55
C ASN A 156 -6.47 -9.29 -6.37
N SER A 157 -5.53 -8.54 -5.79
CA SER A 157 -4.11 -8.90 -5.79
C SER A 157 -3.43 -8.77 -4.42
N GLY A 158 -4.07 -8.11 -3.45
CA GLY A 158 -3.59 -8.04 -2.07
C GLY A 158 -2.64 -6.89 -1.78
N LEU A 159 -2.00 -6.99 -0.62
CA LEU A 159 -1.04 -6.04 -0.06
C LEU A 159 0.27 -6.74 0.28
N SER A 160 1.40 -6.13 -0.07
CA SER A 160 2.73 -6.57 0.32
C SER A 160 3.49 -5.49 1.08
N LEU A 161 4.20 -5.91 2.13
CA LEU A 161 5.07 -5.09 2.95
C LEU A 161 6.54 -5.41 2.67
N ILE A 162 7.41 -4.44 2.93
CA ILE A 162 8.87 -4.63 2.94
C ILE A 162 9.32 -4.60 4.40
N ASP A 163 9.46 -5.77 5.02
CA ASP A 163 9.87 -5.89 6.42
C ASP A 163 11.38 -5.73 6.55
N CYS A 164 11.78 -4.55 7.03
CA CYS A 164 13.17 -4.18 7.18
C CYS A 164 13.36 -3.28 8.40
N SER A 165 14.61 -3.22 8.88
CA SER A 165 14.93 -2.31 9.97
C SER A 165 15.07 -0.88 9.41
N TRP A 166 14.53 0.11 10.12
CA TRP A 166 14.68 1.53 9.77
C TRP A 166 16.14 1.96 9.59
N ALA A 167 17.07 1.31 10.30
CA ALA A 167 18.50 1.60 10.25
C ALA A 167 19.18 1.12 8.96
N ARG A 168 18.62 0.10 8.29
CA ARG A 168 19.27 -0.60 7.16
C ARG A 168 18.49 -0.49 5.85
N LEU A 169 17.63 0.52 5.72
CA LEU A 169 16.88 0.81 4.49
C LEU A 169 17.78 0.92 3.25
N LYS A 170 19.00 1.47 3.40
CA LYS A 170 19.97 1.62 2.30
C LYS A 170 20.48 0.30 1.72
N GLU A 171 20.35 -0.79 2.47
CA GLU A 171 20.79 -2.13 2.06
C GLU A 171 19.71 -2.89 1.29
N ILE A 172 18.48 -2.36 1.27
CA ILE A 172 17.34 -3.02 0.64
C ILE A 172 17.44 -2.91 -0.88
N PRO A 173 17.43 -4.02 -1.62
CA PRO A 173 17.52 -4.02 -3.07
C PRO A 173 16.16 -3.71 -3.70
N PHE A 174 15.63 -2.49 -3.52
CA PHE A 174 14.30 -2.08 -4.03
C PHE A 174 14.09 -2.37 -5.52
N LYS A 175 15.15 -2.31 -6.33
CA LYS A 175 15.13 -2.65 -7.77
C LYS A 175 14.67 -4.08 -8.06
N GLN A 176 14.96 -5.03 -7.16
CA GLN A 176 14.54 -6.44 -7.30
C GLN A 176 13.06 -6.64 -6.97
N MET A 177 12.46 -5.73 -6.18
CA MET A 177 11.05 -5.75 -5.80
C MET A 177 10.23 -4.76 -6.65
N SER A 178 10.56 -4.64 -7.93
CA SER A 178 9.95 -3.64 -8.82
C SER A 178 8.57 -4.02 -9.34
N SER A 179 8.13 -5.25 -9.13
CA SER A 179 6.77 -5.68 -9.48
C SER A 179 5.72 -5.07 -8.54
N GLY A 180 4.55 -4.76 -9.08
CA GLY A 180 3.37 -4.36 -8.30
C GLY A 180 3.12 -2.86 -8.30
N HIS A 181 2.09 -2.46 -7.55
CA HIS A 181 1.66 -1.08 -7.43
C HIS A 181 2.30 -0.45 -6.19
N HIS A 182 3.48 0.15 -6.38
CA HIS A 182 4.20 0.81 -5.29
C HIS A 182 3.42 2.02 -4.78
N ARG A 183 3.18 2.05 -3.47
CA ARG A 183 2.49 3.13 -2.77
C ARG A 183 3.29 3.62 -1.58
N LEU A 184 3.24 4.93 -1.40
CA LEU A 184 3.78 5.61 -0.23
C LEU A 184 2.67 5.68 0.81
N LEU A 185 3.00 5.39 2.06
CA LEU A 185 2.03 5.60 3.13
C LEU A 185 1.98 7.10 3.50
N PRO A 186 0.79 7.72 3.59
CA PRO A 186 0.67 9.12 3.98
C PRO A 186 1.10 9.34 5.44
N PHE A 187 1.14 10.62 5.85
CA PHE A 187 1.56 11.00 7.19
C PHE A 187 0.71 10.32 8.26
N MET A 188 1.37 9.66 9.21
CA MET A 188 0.75 9.09 10.40
C MET A 188 1.76 9.07 11.55
N VAL A 189 1.22 8.93 12.75
CA VAL A 189 1.96 8.89 14.00
C VAL A 189 1.97 7.46 14.55
N ALA A 190 3.13 6.99 14.97
CA ALA A 190 3.27 5.67 15.57
C ALA A 190 2.62 5.57 16.95
N ALA A 191 1.90 4.47 17.18
CA ALA A 191 1.36 4.06 18.49
C ALA A 191 2.16 2.87 19.09
N ASN A 192 3.08 2.29 18.32
CA ASN A 192 3.97 1.25 18.83
C ASN A 192 4.86 1.75 19.99
N SER A 193 5.21 0.84 20.91
CA SER A 193 5.97 1.17 22.13
C SER A 193 7.39 1.70 21.89
N VAL A 194 7.97 1.45 20.71
CA VAL A 194 9.35 1.86 20.39
C VAL A 194 9.41 3.30 19.90
N ASN A 195 8.42 3.72 19.10
CA ASN A 195 8.40 5.01 18.41
C ASN A 195 7.13 5.81 18.69
N TYR A 196 6.47 5.58 19.84
CA TYR A 196 5.22 6.26 20.19
C TYR A 196 5.31 7.77 19.98
N GLY A 197 4.31 8.34 19.32
CA GLY A 197 4.23 9.78 19.03
C GLY A 197 5.17 10.26 17.91
N ARG A 198 5.97 9.39 17.29
CA ARG A 198 6.90 9.79 16.22
C ARG A 198 6.23 9.68 14.85
N PRO A 199 6.31 10.74 14.02
CA PRO A 199 5.75 10.71 12.68
C PRO A 199 6.56 9.78 11.76
N PHE A 200 5.87 9.12 10.83
CA PHE A 200 6.46 8.22 9.81
C PHE A 200 7.26 7.02 10.36
N LYS A 201 7.22 6.75 11.67
CA LYS A 201 7.94 5.64 12.32
C LYS A 201 7.02 4.47 12.64
N LEU A 202 6.11 4.17 11.72
CA LEU A 202 5.20 3.05 11.82
C LEU A 202 5.94 1.72 11.72
N THR A 203 5.35 0.71 12.33
CA THR A 203 5.68 -0.70 12.15
C THR A 203 5.00 -1.26 10.90
N CYS A 204 5.43 -2.44 10.44
CA CYS A 204 4.77 -3.14 9.33
C CYS A 204 3.28 -3.41 9.60
N ALA A 205 2.93 -3.75 10.85
CA ALA A 205 1.53 -3.96 11.25
C ALA A 205 0.71 -2.66 11.14
N GLU A 206 1.20 -1.55 11.69
CA GLU A 206 0.52 -0.24 11.60
C GLU A 206 0.40 0.22 10.14
N ALA A 207 1.43 0.02 9.32
CA ALA A 207 1.40 0.37 7.90
C ALA A 207 0.38 -0.46 7.11
N ALA A 208 0.25 -1.76 7.42
CA ALA A 208 -0.76 -2.62 6.84
C ALA A 208 -2.17 -2.18 7.25
N ALA A 209 -2.39 -1.98 8.55
CA ALA A 209 -3.67 -1.54 9.10
C ALA A 209 -4.11 -0.20 8.49
N ALA A 210 -3.20 0.77 8.42
CA ALA A 210 -3.42 2.06 7.77
C ALA A 210 -3.89 1.91 6.31
N THR A 211 -3.22 1.05 5.54
CA THR A 211 -3.55 0.82 4.13
C THR A 211 -4.92 0.18 3.98
N LEU A 212 -5.23 -0.82 4.80
CA LEU A 212 -6.55 -1.46 4.83
C LEU A 212 -7.64 -0.46 5.19
N TYR A 213 -7.42 0.38 6.20
CA TYR A 213 -8.37 1.41 6.62
C TYR A 213 -8.64 2.42 5.48
N ILE A 214 -7.58 2.97 4.87
CA ILE A 214 -7.70 3.94 3.77
C ILE A 214 -8.45 3.32 2.57
N CYS A 215 -8.27 2.02 2.31
CA CYS A 215 -8.97 1.31 1.24
C CYS A 215 -10.40 0.85 1.63
N GLY A 216 -10.97 1.36 2.72
CA GLY A 216 -12.33 1.02 3.15
C GLY A 216 -12.49 -0.38 3.77
N LYS A 217 -11.39 -1.01 4.19
CA LYS A 217 -11.36 -2.31 4.88
C LYS A 217 -11.06 -2.12 6.37
N GLU A 218 -11.81 -1.24 7.04
CA GLU A 218 -11.62 -0.91 8.47
C GLU A 218 -11.68 -2.15 9.37
N ASP A 219 -12.68 -3.03 9.18
CA ASP A 219 -12.83 -4.24 9.99
C ASP A 219 -11.61 -5.16 9.89
N ALA A 220 -11.05 -5.30 8.68
CA ALA A 220 -9.83 -6.06 8.44
C ALA A 220 -8.60 -5.39 9.09
N ALA A 221 -8.53 -4.05 9.05
CA ALA A 221 -7.48 -3.30 9.72
C ALA A 221 -7.51 -3.54 11.23
N ARG A 222 -8.70 -3.45 11.85
CA ARG A 222 -8.90 -3.68 13.29
C ARG A 222 -8.59 -5.12 13.67
N GLU A 223 -9.07 -6.09 12.90
CA GLU A 223 -8.79 -7.52 13.11
C GLU A 223 -7.28 -7.80 13.10
N LEU A 224 -6.55 -7.27 12.12
CA LEU A 224 -5.09 -7.40 12.06
C LEU A 224 -4.40 -6.82 13.30
N MET A 225 -4.90 -5.70 13.82
CA MET A 225 -4.30 -5.00 14.96
C MET A 225 -4.66 -5.61 16.32
N LYS A 226 -5.68 -6.49 16.42
CA LYS A 226 -5.98 -7.25 17.65
C LYS A 226 -4.81 -8.08 18.16
N GLU A 227 -3.88 -8.45 17.28
CA GLU A 227 -2.64 -9.12 17.65
C GLU A 227 -1.74 -8.26 18.56
N PHE A 228 -1.97 -6.95 18.67
CA PHE A 228 -1.14 -6.02 19.42
C PHE A 228 -1.95 -5.32 20.51
N ALA A 229 -1.45 -5.30 21.74
CA ALA A 229 -2.13 -4.67 22.87
C ALA A 229 -2.35 -3.15 22.67
N TYR A 230 -1.54 -2.50 21.83
CA TYR A 230 -1.67 -1.08 21.46
C TYR A 230 -2.51 -0.88 20.17
N GLY A 231 -3.14 -1.92 19.64
CA GLY A 231 -3.78 -1.89 18.33
C GLY A 231 -4.85 -0.80 18.19
N GLU A 232 -5.72 -0.68 19.19
CA GLU A 232 -6.75 0.37 19.22
C GLU A 232 -6.18 1.78 19.39
N GLU A 233 -5.07 1.93 20.12
CA GLU A 233 -4.40 3.22 20.28
C GLU A 233 -3.91 3.76 18.93
N PHE A 234 -3.50 2.90 18.00
CA PHE A 234 -3.11 3.33 16.66
C PHE A 234 -4.25 4.05 15.92
N PHE A 235 -5.46 3.48 15.96
CA PHE A 235 -6.63 4.09 15.34
C PHE A 235 -7.09 5.32 16.09
N HIS A 236 -7.05 5.31 17.42
CA HIS A 236 -7.40 6.48 18.23
C HIS A 236 -6.48 7.67 17.91
N LEU A 237 -5.17 7.45 17.94
CA LEU A 237 -4.14 8.46 17.72
C LEU A 237 -4.22 9.07 16.31
N ASN A 238 -4.61 8.29 15.30
CA ASN A 238 -4.61 8.70 13.90
C ASN A 238 -6.02 8.90 13.32
N ARG A 239 -7.07 8.91 14.15
CA ARG A 239 -8.47 8.89 13.69
C ARG A 239 -8.75 9.97 12.65
N GLU A 240 -8.43 11.22 12.95
CA GLU A 240 -8.72 12.36 12.07
C GLU A 240 -8.04 12.22 10.71
N VAL A 241 -6.76 11.84 10.68
CA VAL A 241 -6.01 11.70 9.42
C VAL A 241 -6.47 10.49 8.62
N LEU A 242 -6.78 9.38 9.29
CA LEU A 242 -7.31 8.17 8.66
C LEU A 242 -8.66 8.44 7.99
N ASP A 243 -9.57 9.12 8.68
CA ASP A 243 -10.90 9.47 8.15
C ASP A 243 -10.77 10.41 6.94
N ILE A 244 -9.86 11.40 7.00
CA ILE A 244 -9.58 12.27 5.85
C ILE A 244 -9.07 11.45 4.67
N TYR A 245 -8.07 10.60 4.86
CA TYR A 245 -7.48 9.82 3.77
C TYR A 245 -8.45 8.81 3.17
N ALA A 246 -9.32 8.21 3.98
CA ALA A 246 -10.36 7.30 3.51
C ALA A 246 -11.45 8.00 2.69
N SER A 247 -11.56 9.33 2.78
CA SER A 247 -12.56 10.14 2.05
C SER A 247 -12.05 10.81 0.77
N CYS A 248 -10.77 10.62 0.43
CA CYS A 248 -10.09 11.28 -0.70
C CYS A 248 -10.32 10.60 -2.07
#